data_AF-A0A7R9CB74-F1
#
_entry.id   AF-A0A7R9CB74-F1
#
_cell.length_a   1.000
_cell.length_b   1.000
_cell.length_c   1.000
_cell.angle_alpha   90.00
_cell.angle_beta   90.00
_cell.angle_gamma   90.00
#
_symmetry.space_group_name_H-M   'P 1'
#
loop_
_entity.id
_entity.type
_entity.pdbx_description
1 polymer ?
#
loop_
_entity_poly.entity_id
_entity_poly.type
_entity_poly.pdbx_seq_one_letter_code
_entity_poly.pdbx_strand_id
1 'polypeptide(L)'
;MLSSTTEDGEIEVQISTIKYLQDTPCNLQTPEMIHKFLKALEPYKLTKAEKLLLLNNPPKTPLEIQLIVEESEERLSDEQVEELLQLVHSCELIPNEAEPE
;
A
#
# COMPACT_ATOMS: atom_id res chain seq x y z
N MET A 1 32.43 0.98 -30.81
CA MET A 1 32.48 0.69 -29.37
C MET A 1 31.73 1.77 -28.60
N LEU A 2 30.40 1.85 -28.74
CA LEU A 2 29.56 2.77 -27.93
C LEU A 2 28.12 2.25 -27.70
N SER A 3 27.86 0.95 -27.90
CA SER A 3 26.51 0.39 -27.73
C SER A 3 26.30 -0.38 -26.42
N SER A 4 27.34 -0.65 -25.64
CA SER A 4 27.24 -1.52 -24.45
C SER A 4 26.90 -0.79 -23.14
N THR A 5 27.06 0.53 -23.06
CA THR A 5 26.90 1.26 -21.78
C THR A 5 25.44 1.64 -21.46
N THR A 6 24.55 1.64 -22.45
CA THR A 6 23.13 1.93 -22.24
C THR A 6 22.37 0.77 -21.58
N GLU A 7 22.72 -0.48 -21.89
CA GLU A 7 22.06 -1.67 -21.32
C GLU A 7 22.39 -1.85 -19.84
N ASP A 8 23.62 -1.55 -19.40
CA ASP A 8 24.02 -1.65 -17.99
C ASP A 8 23.23 -0.69 -17.09
N GLY A 9 22.98 0.54 -17.54
CA GLY A 9 22.20 1.53 -16.78
C GLY A 9 20.71 1.18 -16.69
N GLU A 10 20.12 0.62 -17.76
CA GLU A 10 18.74 0.14 -17.75
C GLU A 10 18.56 -1.08 -16.83
N ILE A 11 19.56 -1.96 -16.75
CA ILE A 11 19.57 -3.09 -15.83
C ILE A 11 19.72 -2.60 -14.38
N GLU A 12 20.56 -1.61 -14.11
CA GLU A 12 20.74 -1.03 -12.77
C GLU A 12 19.44 -0.40 -12.23
N VAL A 13 18.72 0.36 -13.06
CA VAL A 13 17.41 0.92 -12.69
C VAL A 13 16.39 -0.20 -12.41
N GLN A 14 16.36 -1.25 -13.23
CA GLN A 14 15.45 -2.38 -13.01
C GLN A 14 15.76 -3.13 -11.72
N ILE A 15 17.03 -3.46 -11.46
CA ILE A 15 17.44 -4.17 -10.25
C ILE A 15 17.17 -3.33 -9.00
N SER A 16 17.54 -2.04 -9.01
CA SER A 16 17.29 -1.16 -7.87
C SER A 16 15.80 -0.97 -7.59
N THR A 17 14.97 -0.88 -8.63
CA THR A 17 13.50 -0.79 -8.51
C THR A 17 12.91 -2.08 -7.93
N ILE A 18 13.30 -3.24 -8.47
CA ILE A 18 12.83 -4.53 -7.96
C ILE A 18 13.25 -4.69 -6.50
N LYS A 19 14.49 -4.35 -6.16
CA LYS A 19 15.01 -4.43 -4.79
C LYS A 19 14.22 -3.52 -3.86
N TYR A 20 13.95 -2.28 -4.26
CA TYR A 20 13.12 -1.37 -3.48
C TYR A 20 11.73 -1.96 -3.23
N LEU A 21 11.07 -2.48 -4.27
CA LEU A 21 9.75 -3.11 -4.15
C LEU A 21 9.75 -4.42 -3.35
N GLN A 22 10.88 -5.14 -3.30
CA GLN A 22 11.05 -6.32 -2.46
C GLN A 22 11.17 -5.98 -0.97
N ASP A 23 11.69 -4.80 -0.67
CA ASP A 23 11.84 -4.28 0.69
C ASP A 23 10.55 -3.58 1.19
N THR A 24 9.56 -3.32 0.33
CA THR A 24 8.25 -2.78 0.71
C THR A 24 7.20 -3.88 0.93
N PRO A 25 6.04 -3.57 1.57
CA PRO A 25 4.95 -4.54 1.77
C PRO A 25 4.38 -5.14 0.47
N CYS A 26 4.73 -4.57 -0.68
CA CYS A 26 4.33 -5.07 -2.00
C CYS A 26 4.80 -6.50 -2.27
N ASN A 27 5.86 -6.96 -1.61
CA ASN A 27 6.39 -8.33 -1.76
C ASN A 27 5.44 -9.42 -1.22
N LEU A 28 4.54 -9.08 -0.30
CA LEU A 28 3.53 -9.98 0.29
C LEU A 28 2.21 -9.95 -0.48
N GLN A 29 2.02 -8.97 -1.37
CA GLN A 29 0.74 -8.74 -2.03
C GLN A 29 0.59 -9.63 -3.27
N THR A 30 -0.55 -10.29 -3.38
CA THR A 30 -0.96 -11.02 -4.58
C THR A 30 -2.04 -10.24 -5.35
N PRO A 31 -2.23 -10.48 -6.65
CA PRO A 31 -3.31 -9.84 -7.43
C PRO A 31 -4.70 -10.04 -6.82
N GLU A 32 -4.92 -11.19 -6.16
CA GLU A 32 -6.18 -11.52 -5.50
C GLU A 32 -6.40 -10.68 -4.23
N MET A 33 -5.37 -10.48 -3.42
CA MET A 33 -5.40 -9.61 -2.24
C MET A 33 -5.68 -8.16 -2.64
N ILE A 34 -4.99 -7.67 -3.68
CA ILE A 34 -5.18 -6.30 -4.20
C ILE A 34 -6.63 -6.12 -4.65
N HIS A 35 -7.18 -7.08 -5.41
CA HIS A 35 -8.56 -7.01 -5.88
C HIS A 35 -9.58 -7.07 -4.73
N LYS A 36 -9.35 -7.93 -3.73
CA LYS A 36 -10.17 -8.04 -2.53
C LYS A 36 -10.18 -6.71 -1.77
N PHE A 37 -9.00 -6.11 -1.55
CA PHE A 37 -8.86 -4.83 -0.87
C PHE A 37 -9.54 -3.69 -1.63
N LEU A 38 -9.30 -3.57 -2.93
CA LEU A 38 -9.93 -2.52 -3.76
C LEU A 38 -11.46 -2.63 -3.78
N LYS A 39 -12.01 -3.85 -3.78
CA LYS A 39 -13.46 -4.09 -3.64
C LYS A 39 -13.97 -3.68 -2.26
N ALA A 40 -13.24 -4.01 -1.20
CA ALA A 40 -13.60 -3.59 0.15
C ALA A 40 -13.55 -2.07 0.33
N LEU A 41 -12.74 -1.37 -0.49
CA LEU A 41 -12.66 0.09 -0.53
C LEU A 41 -13.74 0.79 -1.39
N GLU A 42 -14.62 0.05 -2.07
CA GLU A 42 -15.73 0.65 -2.85
C GLU A 42 -16.75 1.46 -2.03
N PRO A 43 -17.20 1.04 -0.84
CA PRO A 43 -18.14 1.82 -0.03
C PRO A 43 -17.55 3.13 0.49
N TYR A 44 -16.23 3.23 0.61
CA TYR A 44 -15.54 4.45 1.03
C TYR A 44 -15.35 5.37 -0.18
N LYS A 45 -15.72 6.65 -0.04
CA LYS A 45 -15.55 7.68 -1.08
C LYS A 45 -14.09 8.13 -1.17
N LEU A 46 -13.19 7.20 -1.49
CA LEU A 46 -11.76 7.43 -1.66
C LEU A 46 -11.43 7.67 -3.13
N THR A 47 -10.51 8.59 -3.37
CA THR A 47 -9.97 8.88 -4.70
C THR A 47 -9.04 7.74 -5.15
N LYS A 48 -8.76 7.66 -6.46
CA LYS A 48 -7.82 6.66 -7.00
C LYS A 48 -6.42 6.80 -6.39
N ALA A 49 -5.99 8.02 -6.09
CA ALA A 49 -4.70 8.29 -5.48
C ALA A 49 -4.65 7.78 -4.04
N GLU A 50 -5.71 8.02 -3.25
CA GLU A 50 -5.82 7.51 -1.88
C GLU A 50 -5.83 5.98 -1.83
N LYS A 51 -6.60 5.34 -2.70
CA LYS A 51 -6.63 3.86 -2.80
C LYS A 51 -5.25 3.29 -3.15
N LEU A 52 -4.53 3.94 -4.07
CA LEU A 52 -3.18 3.55 -4.45
C LEU A 52 -2.20 3.76 -3.29
N LEU A 53 -2.34 4.86 -2.54
CA LEU A 53 -1.47 5.17 -1.42
C LEU A 53 -1.69 4.21 -0.24
N LEU A 54 -2.95 3.86 0.06
CA LEU A 54 -3.29 2.82 1.04
C LEU A 54 -2.74 1.44 0.65
N LEU A 55 -2.72 1.13 -0.65
CA LEU A 55 -2.20 -0.16 -1.11
C LEU A 55 -0.67 -0.23 -1.03
N ASN A 56 0.00 0.86 -1.44
CA ASN A 56 1.46 0.94 -1.43
C ASN A 56 2.02 1.08 0.00
N ASN A 57 1.32 1.81 0.86
CA ASN A 57 1.65 2.05 2.26
C ASN A 57 0.44 1.70 3.12
N PRO A 58 0.23 0.41 3.42
CA PRO A 58 -0.89 -0.03 4.23
C PRO A 58 -0.82 0.57 5.64
N PRO A 59 -1.85 1.32 6.07
CA PRO A 59 -1.83 1.99 7.38
C PRO A 59 -1.99 0.99 8.51
N LYS A 60 -1.21 1.18 9.56
CA LYS A 60 -1.25 0.44 10.83
C LYS A 60 -1.94 1.24 11.93
N THR A 61 -2.03 2.57 11.77
CA THR A 61 -2.62 3.46 12.77
C THR A 61 -3.62 4.43 12.15
N PRO A 62 -4.61 4.92 12.92
CA PRO A 62 -5.56 5.94 12.45
C PRO A 62 -4.88 7.21 11.93
N LEU A 63 -3.76 7.59 12.55
CA LEU A 63 -2.99 8.77 12.16
C LEU A 63 -2.44 8.66 10.73
N GLU A 64 -2.03 7.47 10.31
CA GLU A 64 -1.56 7.25 8.94
C GLU A 64 -2.69 7.39 7.93
N ILE A 65 -3.92 6.99 8.27
CA ILE A 65 -5.10 7.22 7.42
C ILE A 65 -5.35 8.72 7.24
N GLN A 66 -5.19 9.53 8.30
CA GLN A 66 -5.34 10.98 8.21
C GLN A 66 -4.27 11.65 7.33
N LEU A 67 -3.07 11.06 7.24
CA LEU A 67 -2.02 11.53 6.34
C LEU A 67 -2.26 11.15 4.88
N ILE A 68 -2.98 10.05 4.64
CA ILE A 68 -3.27 9.53 3.29
C ILE A 68 -4.53 10.18 2.71
N VAL A 69 -5.59 10.34 3.51
CA VAL A 69 -6.90 10.83 3.09
C VAL A 69 -7.04 12.30 3.49
N GLU A 70 -7.11 13.18 2.49
CA GLU A 70 -7.33 14.62 2.71
C GLU A 70 -8.68 14.85 3.40
N GLU A 71 -8.71 15.74 4.40
CA GLU A 71 -9.91 16.07 5.18
C GLU A 71 -10.62 14.82 5.73
N SER A 72 -9.84 13.81 6.13
CA SER A 72 -10.34 12.52 6.62
C SER A 72 -11.36 12.65 7.75
N GLU A 73 -11.18 13.60 8.68
CA GLU A 73 -12.10 13.86 9.79
C GLU A 73 -13.51 14.30 9.35
N GLU A 74 -13.63 14.92 8.17
CA GLU A 74 -14.92 15.33 7.60
C GLU A 74 -15.52 14.25 6.67
N ARG A 75 -14.66 13.41 6.09
CA ARG A 75 -15.04 12.42 5.06
C ARG A 75 -15.26 11.01 5.58
N LEU A 76 -14.65 10.66 6.72
CA LEU A 76 -14.68 9.35 7.34
C LEU A 76 -15.09 9.49 8.81
N SER A 77 -15.96 8.60 9.28
CA SER A 77 -16.22 8.47 10.72
C SER A 77 -15.09 7.69 11.40
N ASP A 78 -14.96 7.83 12.72
CA ASP A 78 -14.03 7.03 13.53
C ASP A 78 -14.24 5.52 13.31
N GLU A 79 -15.50 5.10 13.17
CA GLU A 79 -15.87 3.72 12.86
C GLU A 79 -15.33 3.28 11.49
N GLN A 80 -15.42 4.13 10.46
CA GLN A 80 -14.89 3.83 9.13
C GLN A 80 -13.37 3.78 9.12
N VAL A 81 -12.70 4.63 9.92
CA VAL A 81 -11.24 4.60 10.07
C VAL A 81 -10.81 3.27 10.69
N GLU A 82 -11.50 2.82 11.74
CA GLU A 82 -11.22 1.52 12.36
C GLU A 82 -11.51 0.35 11.39
N GLU A 83 -12.62 0.39 10.65
CA GLU A 83 -12.91 -0.60 9.62
C GLU A 83 -11.82 -0.66 8.55
N LEU A 84 -11.29 0.48 8.10
CA LEU A 84 -10.20 0.53 7.13
C LEU A 84 -8.93 -0.15 7.68
N LEU A 85 -8.60 0.06 8.95
CA LEU A 85 -7.49 -0.64 9.61
C LEU A 85 -7.74 -2.15 9.65
N GLN A 86 -8.96 -2.57 10.01
CA GLN A 86 -9.34 -3.99 10.00
C GLN A 86 -9.30 -4.59 8.58
N LEU A 87 -9.64 -3.82 7.55
CA LEU A 87 -9.56 -4.24 6.15
C LEU A 87 -8.11 -4.50 5.71
N VAL A 88 -7.17 -3.65 6.14
CA VAL A 88 -5.74 -3.82 5.86
C VAL A 88 -5.22 -5.13 6.48
N HIS A 89 -5.59 -5.42 7.73
CA HIS A 89 -5.21 -6.67 8.41
C HIS A 89 -5.90 -7.90 7.78
N SER A 90 -7.20 -7.83 7.51
CA SER A 90 -7.97 -8.96 6.94
C SER A 90 -7.67 -9.26 5.46
N CYS A 91 -7.04 -8.33 4.76
CA CYS A 91 -6.49 -8.54 3.43
C CYS A 91 -5.00 -8.91 3.46
N GLU A 92 -4.41 -9.10 4.64
CA GLU A 92 -3.03 -9.54 4.87
C GLU A 92 -2.00 -8.67 4.14
N LEU A 93 -2.30 -7.36 4.00
CA LEU A 93 -1.42 -6.42 3.28
C LEU A 93 -0.18 -6.02 4.07
N ILE A 94 -0.20 -6.27 5.37
CA ILE A 94 0.93 -6.11 6.28
C ILE A 94 1.30 -7.48 6.86
N PRO A 95 2.59 -7.74 7.09
CA PRO A 95 2.98 -8.91 7.86
C PRO A 95 2.34 -8.81 9.24
N ASN A 96 1.83 -9.92 9.78
CA ASN A 96 1.40 -10.00 11.16
C ASN A 96 2.62 -9.68 12.03
N GLU A 97 2.70 -8.45 12.54
CA GLU A 97 3.62 -8.11 13.60
C GLU A 97 3.16 -8.94 14.79
N ALA A 98 3.85 -10.05 15.07
CA ALA A 98 3.72 -10.73 16.34
C ALA A 98 3.94 -9.65 17.41
N GLU A 99 2.91 -9.40 18.22
CA GLU A 99 3.00 -8.49 19.36
C GLU A 99 4.30 -8.81 20.12
N PRO A 100 5.18 -7.83 20.40
CA PRO A 100 6.25 -8.08 21.34
C PRO A 100 5.60 -8.34 22.70
N GLU A 101 5.81 -9.55 23.24
CA GLU A 101 5.50 -9.94 24.63
C GLU A 101 5.99 -8.90 25.66
#